data_AF-A0A7W1S5C5-F1
#
_entry.id   AF-A0A7W1S5C5-F1
#
_cell.length_a   1.000
_cell.length_b   1.000
_cell.length_c   1.000
_cell.angle_alpha   90.00
_cell.angle_beta   90.00
_cell.angle_gamma   90.00
#
_symmetry.space_group_name_H-M   'P 1'
#
loop_
_entity.id
_entity.type
_entity.pdbx_description
1 polymer ?
#
loop_
_entity_poly.entity_id
_entity_poly.type
_entity_poly.pdbx_seq_one_letter_code
_entity_poly.pdbx_strand_id
1 'polypeptide(L)' 'EIVARIASSEAFDYLEAPIRRLAGLDIPIPYNRELERATVPQVENIITEARKLARGEY' A
#
# COMPACT_ATOMS: atom_id res chain seq x y z
N GLU A 1 2.51 4.00 11.98
CA GLU A 1 3.79 4.41 12.56
C GLU A 1 4.94 4.46 11.54
N ILE A 2 5.16 3.43 10.72
CA ILE A 2 6.29 3.35 9.77
C ILE A 2 6.43 4.59 8.88
N VAL A 3 5.34 5.01 8.20
CA VAL A 3 5.36 6.17 7.30
C VAL A 3 5.82 7.43 8.02
N ALA A 4 5.29 7.69 9.22
CA ALA A 4 5.65 8.86 10.01
C ALA A 4 7.11 8.83 10.44
N ARG A 5 7.61 7.66 10.89
CA ARG A 5 9.03 7.49 11.26
C ARG A 5 9.97 7.75 10.09
N ILE A 6 9.66 7.23 8.91
CA ILE A 6 10.48 7.48 7.71
C ILE A 6 10.43 8.96 7.35
N ALA A 7 9.23 9.55 7.30
CA ALA A 7 9.03 10.94 6.93
C ALA A 7 9.68 11.94 7.91
N SER A 8 9.84 11.56 9.18
CA SER A 8 10.50 12.38 10.20
C SER A 8 11.99 12.06 10.37
N SER A 9 12.58 11.25 9.49
CA SER A 9 13.98 10.81 9.57
C SER A 9 14.78 11.33 8.39
N GLU A 10 16.11 11.27 8.49
CA GLU A 10 17.04 11.61 7.40
C GLU A 10 16.83 10.73 6.15
N ALA A 11 16.20 9.56 6.28
CA ALA A 11 15.87 8.70 5.15
C ALA A 11 14.86 9.36 4.18
N PHE A 12 14.12 10.37 4.62
CA PHE A 12 13.16 11.07 3.77
C PHE A 12 13.82 11.69 2.54
N ASP A 13 15.04 12.24 2.69
CA ASP A 13 15.79 12.88 1.60
C ASP A 13 16.27 11.90 0.52
N TYR A 14 16.24 10.59 0.82
CA TYR A 14 16.63 9.53 -0.12
C TYR A 14 15.44 8.97 -0.92
N LEU A 15 14.21 9.41 -0.64
CA LEU A 15 13.03 8.91 -1.33
C LEU A 15 12.89 9.51 -2.73
N GLU A 16 13.02 8.67 -3.75
CA GLU A 16 12.77 9.05 -5.15
C GLU A 16 11.28 9.02 -5.52
N ALA A 17 10.43 8.50 -4.64
CA ALA A 17 8.99 8.34 -4.85
C ALA A 17 8.22 8.47 -3.53
N PRO A 18 6.93 8.86 -3.56
CA PRO A 18 6.15 9.01 -2.33
C PRO A 18 5.91 7.68 -1.62
N ILE A 19 5.85 7.73 -0.28
CA ILE A 19 5.49 6.56 0.52
C ILE A 19 3.99 6.25 0.31
N ARG A 20 3.67 5.03 -0.14
CA ARG A 20 2.30 4.56 -0.36
C ARG A 20 1.95 3.43 0.61
N ARG A 21 0.68 3.34 0.98
CA ARG A 21 0.13 2.24 1.81
C ARG A 21 -0.87 1.46 0.99
N LEU A 22 -0.62 0.17 0.84
CA LEU A 22 -1.60 -0.80 0.37
C LEU A 22 -2.07 -1.58 1.60
N ALA A 23 -3.35 -1.46 1.93
CA ALA A 23 -3.97 -2.07 3.10
C ALA A 23 -5.34 -2.63 2.74
N GLY A 24 -5.93 -3.38 3.68
CA GLY A 24 -7.31 -3.82 3.54
C GLY A 24 -8.27 -2.64 3.46
N LEU A 25 -9.44 -2.88 2.86
CA LEU A 25 -10.50 -1.89 2.79
C LEU A 25 -10.95 -1.50 4.21
N ASP A 26 -11.33 -0.23 4.38
CA ASP A 26 -11.78 0.32 5.67
C ASP A 26 -13.25 -0.04 5.95
N ILE A 27 -13.51 -1.36 6.04
CA ILE A 27 -14.82 -1.95 6.30
C ILE A 27 -14.66 -3.20 7.18
N PRO A 28 -15.70 -3.65 7.90
CA PRO A 28 -15.70 -4.95 8.53
C PRO A 28 -15.45 -6.07 7.51
N ILE A 29 -14.63 -7.06 7.88
CA ILE A 29 -14.30 -8.18 6.98
C ILE A 29 -15.56 -9.04 6.78
N PRO A 30 -16.03 -9.22 5.54
CA PRO A 30 -17.22 -10.01 5.24
C PRO A 30 -16.90 -11.52 5.28
N TYR A 31 -17.89 -12.33 5.67
CA TYR A 31 -17.74 -13.79 5.75
C TYR A 31 -17.69 -14.48 4.38
N ASN A 32 -18.35 -13.92 3.37
CA ASN A 32 -18.32 -14.49 2.02
C ASN A 32 -16.87 -14.54 1.52
N ARG A 33 -16.41 -15.72 1.11
CA ARG A 33 -15.02 -15.98 0.71
C ARG A 33 -14.49 -15.03 -0.39
N GLU A 34 -15.32 -14.70 -1.37
CA GLU A 34 -14.90 -13.81 -2.46
C GLU A 34 -14.79 -12.37 -1.98
N LEU A 35 -15.74 -11.93 -1.15
CA LEU A 35 -15.70 -10.61 -0.55
C LEU A 35 -14.54 -10.48 0.44
N GLU A 36 -14.30 -11.49 1.29
CA GLU A 36 -13.17 -11.53 2.22
C GLU A 36 -11.86 -11.32 1.45
N ARG A 37 -11.65 -12.12 0.39
CA ARG A 37 -10.48 -12.01 -0.49
C ARG A 37 -10.37 -10.62 -1.12
N ALA A 38 -11.48 -10.01 -1.53
CA ALA A 38 -11.48 -8.68 -2.11
C ALA A 38 -11.19 -7.56 -1.09
N THR A 39 -11.44 -7.79 0.20
CA THR A 39 -11.16 -6.78 1.25
C THR A 39 -9.72 -6.74 1.70
N VAL A 40 -8.94 -7.81 1.48
CA VAL A 40 -7.54 -7.91 1.90
C VAL A 40 -6.59 -7.79 0.70
N PRO A 41 -5.42 -7.11 0.83
CA PRO A 41 -4.47 -6.99 -0.26
C PRO A 41 -4.02 -8.36 -0.79
N GLN A 42 -4.10 -8.52 -2.11
CA GLN A 42 -3.60 -9.70 -2.81
C GLN A 42 -2.25 -9.42 -3.47
N VAL A 43 -1.56 -10.49 -3.89
CA VAL A 43 -0.30 -10.40 -4.62
C VAL A 43 -0.42 -9.52 -5.87
N GLU A 44 -1.55 -9.62 -6.58
CA GLU A 44 -1.79 -8.82 -7.79
C GLU A 44 -1.89 -7.32 -7.46
N ASN A 45 -2.45 -6.96 -6.30
CA ASN A 45 -2.51 -5.57 -5.84
C ASN A 45 -1.11 -5.04 -5.53
N ILE A 46 -0.27 -5.84 -4.86
CA ILE A 46 1.12 -5.46 -4.54
C ILE A 46 1.91 -5.22 -5.82
N ILE A 47 1.85 -6.14 -6.77
CA ILE A 47 2.56 -6.02 -8.06
C ILE A 47 2.08 -4.78 -8.81
N THR A 48 0.77 -4.54 -8.84
CA THR A 48 0.19 -3.41 -9.56
C THR A 48 0.65 -2.08 -8.96
N GLU A 49 0.54 -1.91 -7.64
CA GLU A 49 0.91 -0.67 -6.96
C GLU A 49 2.42 -0.44 -6.95
N ALA A 50 3.24 -1.50 -6.79
CA ALA A 50 4.69 -1.38 -6.91
C ALA A 50 5.13 -0.92 -8.30
N ARG A 51 4.49 -1.45 -9.35
CA ARG A 51 4.75 -1.03 -10.74
C ARG A 51 4.33 0.41 -11.01
N LYS A 52 3.17 0.84 -10.51
CA LYS A 52 2.72 2.23 -10.61
C LYS A 52 3.70 3.17 -9.92
N LEU A 53 4.15 2.81 -8.72
CA LEU A 53 5.13 3.59 -7.95
C LEU A 53 6.44 3.75 -8.72
N ALA A 54 6.97 2.67 -9.28
CA ALA A 54 8.20 2.69 -10.08
C ALA A 54 8.10 3.49 -11.38
N ARG A 55 6.88 3.70 -11.92
CA ARG A 55 6.64 4.46 -13.14
C ARG A 55 6.12 5.89 -12.90
N GLY A 56 5.85 6.27 -11.65
CA GLY A 56 5.24 7.57 -11.33
C GLY A 56 3.75 7.69 -11.70
N GLU A 57 3.03 6.56 -11.83
CA GLU A 57 1.62 6.48 -12.25
C GLU A 57 0.67 6.32 -11.05
N TYR A 58 0.77 7.20 -10.05
CA TYR A 58 0.15 7.00 -8.74
C TYR A 58 -0.93 8.00 -8.34
#